data_AF-A0A4V5LXV4-F1
#
_entry.id   AF-A0A4V5LXV4-F1
#
_cell.length_a   1.000
_cell.length_b   1.000
_cell.length_c   1.000
_cell.angle_alpha   90.00
_cell.angle_beta   90.00
_cell.angle_gamma   90.00
#
_symmetry.space_group_name_H-M   'P 1'
#
loop_
_entity.id
_entity.type
_entity.pdbx_description
1 polymer ?
#
loop_
_entity_poly.entity_id
_entity_poly.type
_entity_poly.pdbx_seq_one_letter_code
_entity_poly.pdbx_strand_id
1 'polypeptide(L)'
;MAISDKTRKFLWAKSGNRCAICKAELITSTVSFDEFNLGEECHIISSKPTGPRHIPSLEEYDNYENLLLLCKNHHKEIDELTDTYTEELLRYIKTNHENWVKNTIKDAIDKEQKDEEPKFLSRITSGKDLFNIINEVYGYRTDYDDIKSEEEMNFIGGFIQALIDYGDISGMIEAHDKVRIGYELQKLIDEIENKGYYIFGERGLEPMFSHQPKSDKWTVATIIIKRKENPEIIKIDLENLANE
;
A
#
# COMPACT_ATOMS: atom_id res chain seq x y z
N MET A 1 -28.90 35.25 -1.69
CA MET A 1 -29.00 34.61 -3.02
C MET A 1 -29.14 33.11 -2.78
N ALA A 2 -29.21 32.29 -3.82
CA ALA A 2 -29.14 30.85 -3.65
C ALA A 2 -27.71 30.38 -3.95
N ILE A 3 -27.26 29.32 -3.28
CA ILE A 3 -25.96 28.68 -3.56
C ILE A 3 -25.92 28.26 -5.03
N SER A 4 -24.86 28.67 -5.74
CA SER A 4 -24.71 28.38 -7.17
C SER A 4 -24.46 26.88 -7.41
N ASP A 5 -24.87 26.36 -8.56
CA ASP A 5 -24.64 24.95 -8.91
C ASP A 5 -23.15 24.59 -8.98
N LYS A 6 -22.29 25.56 -9.36
CA LYS A 6 -20.84 25.42 -9.30
C LYS A 6 -20.40 25.16 -7.86
N THR A 7 -20.84 26.00 -6.92
CA THR A 7 -20.52 25.87 -5.49
C THR A 7 -21.03 24.56 -4.92
N ARG A 8 -22.26 24.16 -5.25
CA ARG A 8 -22.82 22.86 -4.83
C ARG A 8 -21.97 21.69 -5.30
N LYS A 9 -21.55 21.68 -6.57
CA LYS A 9 -20.67 20.63 -7.12
C LYS A 9 -19.37 20.54 -6.34
N PHE A 10 -18.72 21.67 -6.03
CA PHE A 10 -17.50 21.66 -5.23
C PHE A 10 -17.73 21.12 -3.82
N LEU A 11 -18.80 21.57 -3.15
CA LEU A 11 -19.15 21.14 -1.80
C LEU A 11 -19.39 19.62 -1.74
N TRP A 12 -20.32 19.13 -2.55
CA TRP A 12 -20.68 17.71 -2.57
C TRP A 12 -19.53 16.81 -3.01
N ALA A 13 -18.75 17.21 -4.02
CA ALA A 13 -17.61 16.42 -4.49
C ALA A 13 -16.50 16.32 -3.43
N LYS A 14 -16.17 17.42 -2.76
CA LYS A 14 -15.11 17.42 -1.75
C LYS A 14 -15.53 16.81 -0.42
N SER A 15 -16.84 16.77 -0.13
CA SER A 15 -17.39 16.04 1.02
C SER A 15 -17.65 14.56 0.74
N GLY A 16 -17.48 14.09 -0.50
CA GLY A 16 -17.52 12.67 -0.83
C GLY A 16 -18.81 11.95 -0.45
N ASN A 17 -19.97 12.60 -0.53
CA ASN A 17 -21.26 12.07 -0.07
C ASN A 17 -21.30 11.68 1.43
N ARG A 18 -20.50 12.35 2.28
CA ARG A 18 -20.37 12.01 3.70
C ARG A 18 -20.58 13.25 4.56
N CYS A 19 -21.26 13.08 5.70
CA CYS A 19 -21.39 14.13 6.71
C CYS A 19 -20.01 14.58 7.20
N ALA A 20 -19.78 15.90 7.30
CA ALA A 20 -18.49 16.41 7.75
C ALA A 20 -18.10 15.93 9.17
N ILE A 21 -19.10 15.72 10.04
CA ILE A 21 -18.93 15.30 11.44
C ILE A 21 -18.96 13.77 11.56
N CYS A 22 -20.11 13.12 11.40
CA CYS A 22 -20.25 11.68 11.66
C CYS A 22 -19.82 10.75 10.53
N LYS A 23 -19.44 11.30 9.37
CA LYS A 23 -19.10 10.53 8.16
C LYS A 23 -20.22 9.59 7.67
N ALA A 24 -21.47 9.77 8.12
CA ALA A 24 -22.60 9.03 7.58
C ALA A 24 -22.83 9.40 6.11
N GLU A 25 -23.28 8.42 5.32
CA GLU A 25 -23.70 8.61 3.94
C GLU A 25 -24.93 9.54 3.85
N LEU A 26 -24.90 10.48 2.91
CA LEU A 26 -25.92 11.53 2.81
C LEU A 26 -26.94 11.25 1.71
N ILE A 27 -26.50 10.80 0.54
CA ILE A 27 -27.35 10.23 -0.49
C ILE A 27 -27.28 8.71 -0.32
N THR A 28 -28.38 8.12 0.11
CA THR A 28 -28.49 6.68 0.40
C THR A 28 -29.77 6.11 -0.18
N SER A 29 -29.81 4.78 -0.33
CA SER A 29 -31.01 4.02 -0.64
C SER A 29 -31.34 3.06 0.50
N THR A 30 -32.57 2.57 0.56
CA THR A 30 -32.94 1.42 1.40
C THR A 30 -33.69 0.41 0.54
N VAL A 31 -33.81 -0.85 0.99
CA VAL A 31 -34.48 -1.93 0.24
C VAL A 31 -35.92 -1.55 -0.19
N SER A 32 -36.53 -0.57 0.46
CA SER A 32 -37.92 -0.15 0.28
C SER A 32 -38.10 1.23 -0.37
N PHE A 33 -37.03 1.98 -0.65
CA PHE A 33 -37.13 3.36 -1.17
C PHE A 33 -36.08 3.64 -2.24
N ASP A 34 -36.49 4.43 -3.24
CA ASP A 34 -35.59 5.11 -4.20
C ASP A 34 -34.57 6.00 -3.45
N GLU A 35 -33.47 6.34 -4.10
CA GLU A 35 -32.41 7.19 -3.54
C GLU A 35 -32.97 8.48 -2.91
N PHE A 36 -32.54 8.79 -1.68
CA PHE A 36 -32.96 9.99 -0.97
C PHE A 36 -31.78 10.74 -0.34
N ASN A 37 -31.96 12.05 -0.20
CA ASN A 37 -30.95 12.97 0.31
C ASN A 37 -31.20 13.36 1.78
N LEU A 38 -30.26 12.98 2.65
CA LEU A 38 -30.17 13.33 4.07
C LEU A 38 -29.19 14.48 4.35
N GLY A 39 -28.46 14.93 3.34
CA GLY A 39 -27.46 15.99 3.42
C GLY A 39 -28.05 17.38 3.27
N GLU A 40 -27.46 18.33 3.99
CA GLU A 40 -27.82 19.74 3.97
C GLU A 40 -26.56 20.60 3.75
N GLU A 41 -26.72 21.63 2.91
CA GLU A 41 -25.70 22.60 2.56
C GLU A 41 -25.72 23.70 3.63
N CYS A 42 -24.87 23.56 4.64
CA CYS A 42 -24.93 24.35 5.86
C CYS A 42 -23.98 25.55 5.79
N HIS A 43 -24.46 26.73 6.15
CA HIS A 43 -23.60 27.91 6.28
C HIS A 43 -22.85 27.89 7.62
N ILE A 44 -21.53 28.13 7.57
CA ILE A 44 -20.71 28.35 8.77
C ILE A 44 -21.12 29.66 9.44
N ILE A 45 -21.21 30.74 8.65
CA ILE A 45 -21.71 32.06 9.07
C ILE A 45 -23.08 32.29 8.42
N SER A 46 -24.12 32.51 9.24
CA SER A 46 -25.47 32.76 8.74
C SER A 46 -25.61 34.14 8.08
N SER A 47 -26.39 34.20 6.99
CA SER A 47 -26.80 35.45 6.34
C SER A 47 -27.92 36.19 7.07
N LYS A 48 -28.60 35.53 8.02
CA LYS A 48 -29.67 36.13 8.81
C LYS A 48 -29.08 36.90 10.00
N PRO A 49 -29.49 38.14 10.27
CA PRO A 49 -28.98 38.91 11.42
C PRO A 49 -29.16 38.24 12.78
N THR A 50 -30.23 37.46 12.94
CA THR A 50 -30.51 36.66 14.15
C THR A 50 -30.10 35.20 13.99
N GLY A 51 -29.34 34.87 12.95
CA GLY A 51 -28.92 33.52 12.63
C GLY A 51 -27.62 33.12 13.33
N PRO A 52 -27.31 31.81 13.35
CA PRO A 52 -26.09 31.30 13.97
C PRO A 52 -24.82 31.97 13.46
N ARG A 53 -23.97 32.42 14.38
CA ARG A 53 -22.64 33.01 14.10
C ARG A 53 -22.67 34.18 13.11
N HIS A 54 -23.77 34.90 12.98
CA HIS A 54 -23.89 35.99 12.00
C HIS A 54 -22.80 37.05 12.18
N ILE A 55 -22.12 37.39 11.08
CA ILE A 55 -21.19 38.51 11.00
C ILE A 55 -21.78 39.53 10.02
N PRO A 56 -21.99 40.80 10.44
CA PRO A 56 -22.47 41.85 9.56
C PRO A 56 -21.54 42.09 8.36
N SER A 57 -22.12 42.43 7.21
CA SER A 57 -21.38 42.88 6.02
C SER A 57 -20.38 41.87 5.44
N LEU A 58 -20.61 40.56 5.61
CA LEU A 58 -19.87 39.55 4.86
C LEU A 58 -20.20 39.70 3.36
N GLU A 59 -19.17 39.76 2.52
CA GLU A 59 -19.32 40.02 1.08
C GLU A 59 -20.14 38.93 0.36
N GLU A 60 -19.89 37.65 0.68
CA GLU A 60 -20.56 36.52 0.02
C GLU A 60 -20.82 35.36 0.99
N TYR A 61 -22.04 35.28 1.52
CA TYR A 61 -22.46 34.18 2.40
C TYR A 61 -22.51 32.83 1.67
N ASP A 62 -22.82 32.81 0.37
CA ASP A 62 -23.00 31.59 -0.42
C ASP A 62 -21.68 31.05 -1.01
N ASN A 63 -20.53 31.57 -0.56
CA ASN A 63 -19.21 31.09 -0.97
C ASN A 63 -18.94 29.68 -0.42
N TYR A 64 -18.28 28.84 -1.22
CA TYR A 64 -17.85 27.49 -0.87
C TYR A 64 -17.07 27.42 0.46
N GLU A 65 -16.22 28.42 0.75
CA GLU A 65 -15.44 28.48 2.00
C GLU A 65 -16.31 28.72 3.24
N ASN A 66 -17.54 29.23 3.06
CA ASN A 66 -18.52 29.42 4.13
C ASN A 66 -19.52 28.25 4.22
N LEU A 67 -19.31 27.17 3.48
CA LEU A 67 -20.24 26.04 3.42
C LEU A 67 -19.63 24.74 3.94
N LEU A 68 -20.45 23.98 4.67
CA LEU A 68 -20.16 22.66 5.19
C LEU A 68 -21.30 21.71 4.83
N LEU A 69 -20.97 20.47 4.46
CA LEU A 69 -21.99 19.45 4.17
C LEU A 69 -22.23 18.57 5.40
N LEU A 70 -23.45 18.56 5.92
CA LEU A 70 -23.82 17.81 7.13
C LEU A 70 -25.09 16.99 6.91
N CYS A 71 -25.32 15.98 7.75
CA CYS A 71 -26.66 15.41 7.86
C CYS A 71 -27.56 16.33 8.68
N LYS A 72 -28.88 16.18 8.51
CA LYS A 72 -29.91 16.99 9.22
C LYS A 72 -29.70 17.10 10.73
N ASN A 73 -29.26 16.01 11.38
CA ASN A 73 -29.03 15.99 12.82
C ASN A 73 -27.89 16.94 13.22
N HIS A 74 -26.75 16.85 12.54
CA HIS A 74 -25.60 17.68 12.85
C HIS A 74 -25.80 19.12 12.38
N HIS A 75 -26.53 19.36 11.28
CA HIS A 75 -26.89 20.73 10.90
C HIS A 75 -27.68 21.42 12.01
N LYS A 76 -28.72 20.76 12.52
CA LYS A 76 -29.50 21.28 13.65
C LYS A 76 -28.62 21.49 14.89
N GLU A 77 -27.74 20.53 15.19
CA GLU A 77 -26.85 20.60 16.35
C GLU A 77 -25.93 21.83 16.30
N ILE A 78 -25.27 22.08 15.17
CA ILE A 78 -24.35 23.21 15.04
C ILE A 78 -25.07 24.56 15.11
N ASP A 79 -26.32 24.62 14.69
CA ASP A 79 -27.13 25.85 14.71
C ASP A 79 -27.64 26.19 16.11
N GLU A 80 -27.93 25.18 16.93
CA GLU A 80 -28.38 25.36 18.32
C GLU A 80 -27.20 25.62 19.27
N LEU A 81 -26.06 24.94 19.05
CA LEU A 81 -24.91 24.95 19.96
C LEU A 81 -23.78 25.86 19.47
N THR A 82 -24.08 27.13 19.19
CA THR A 82 -23.14 28.06 18.56
C THR A 82 -21.88 28.36 19.38
N ASP A 83 -21.96 28.30 20.71
CA ASP A 83 -20.80 28.46 21.62
C ASP A 83 -19.83 27.28 21.53
N THR A 84 -20.35 26.08 21.28
CA THR A 84 -19.55 24.85 21.08
C THR A 84 -19.02 24.79 19.66
N TYR A 85 -19.88 25.03 18.68
CA TYR A 85 -19.55 25.01 17.25
C TYR A 85 -19.27 26.42 16.76
N THR A 86 -18.12 26.94 17.17
CA THR A 86 -17.58 28.23 16.72
C THR A 86 -17.26 28.20 15.24
N GLU A 87 -17.13 29.38 14.61
CA GLU A 87 -16.69 29.50 13.22
C GLU A 87 -15.36 28.75 12.98
N GLU A 88 -14.38 28.96 13.86
CA GLU A 88 -13.06 28.34 13.76
C GLU A 88 -13.15 26.81 13.79
N LEU A 89 -13.96 26.25 14.71
CA LEU A 89 -14.16 24.82 14.80
C LEU A 89 -14.83 24.25 13.54
N LEU A 90 -15.84 24.92 13.00
CA LEU A 90 -16.53 24.48 11.79
C LEU A 90 -15.61 24.53 10.56
N ARG A 91 -14.74 25.54 10.46
CA ARG A 91 -13.69 25.60 9.42
C ARG A 91 -12.69 24.45 9.58
N TYR A 92 -12.27 24.15 10.81
CA TYR A 92 -11.41 23.00 11.08
C TYR A 92 -12.07 21.67 10.69
N ILE A 93 -13.34 21.47 11.06
CA ILE A 93 -14.13 20.28 10.71
C ILE A 93 -14.22 20.13 9.18
N LYS A 94 -14.48 21.23 8.45
CA LYS A 94 -14.49 21.25 6.98
C LYS A 94 -13.17 20.75 6.42
N THR A 95 -12.07 21.41 6.77
CA THR A 95 -10.74 21.10 6.24
C THR A 95 -10.33 19.66 6.57
N ASN A 96 -10.54 19.21 7.81
CA ASN A 96 -10.20 17.86 8.22
C ASN A 96 -11.03 16.81 7.47
N HIS A 97 -12.33 17.06 7.27
CA HIS A 97 -13.18 16.14 6.53
C HIS A 97 -12.79 16.06 5.04
N GLU A 98 -12.57 17.18 4.37
CA GLU A 98 -12.21 17.17 2.95
C GLU A 98 -10.83 16.56 2.71
N ASN A 99 -9.88 16.76 3.63
CA ASN A 99 -8.59 16.06 3.60
C ASN A 99 -8.76 14.56 3.79
N TRP A 100 -9.64 14.14 4.71
CA TRP A 100 -9.97 12.72 4.89
C TRP A 100 -10.56 12.10 3.62
N VAL A 101 -11.51 12.77 2.95
CA VAL A 101 -12.08 12.31 1.67
C VAL A 101 -10.99 12.20 0.61
N LYS A 102 -10.19 13.26 0.43
CA LYS A 102 -9.10 13.30 -0.57
C LYS A 102 -8.10 12.15 -0.36
N ASN A 103 -7.65 11.94 0.88
CA ASN A 103 -6.69 10.90 1.20
C ASN A 103 -7.30 9.51 1.06
N THR A 104 -8.56 9.32 1.44
CA THR A 104 -9.25 8.02 1.33
C THR A 104 -9.39 7.60 -0.13
N ILE A 105 -9.77 8.53 -1.02
CA ILE A 105 -9.86 8.27 -2.47
C ILE A 105 -8.48 8.00 -3.05
N LYS A 106 -7.46 8.81 -2.69
CA LYS A 106 -6.09 8.59 -3.12
C LYS A 106 -5.57 7.21 -2.71
N ASP A 107 -5.73 6.84 -1.44
CA ASP A 107 -5.28 5.55 -0.92
C ASP A 107 -6.01 4.37 -1.57
N ALA A 108 -7.26 4.54 -2.01
CA ALA A 108 -7.99 3.52 -2.74
C ALA A 108 -7.44 3.34 -4.16
N ILE A 109 -7.19 4.45 -4.87
CA ILE A 109 -6.59 4.44 -6.21
C ILE A 109 -5.17 3.88 -6.18
N ASP A 110 -4.35 4.31 -5.22
CA ASP A 110 -2.96 3.86 -5.06
C ASP A 110 -2.87 2.36 -4.70
N LYS A 111 -3.92 1.78 -4.08
CA LYS A 111 -3.99 0.33 -3.81
C LYS A 111 -4.35 -0.47 -5.04
N GLU A 112 -5.27 0.03 -5.87
CA GLU A 112 -5.65 -0.62 -7.13
C GLU A 112 -4.56 -0.53 -8.19
N GLN A 113 -3.70 0.50 -8.14
CA GLN A 113 -2.57 0.68 -9.06
C GLN A 113 -1.28 -0.04 -8.65
N LYS A 114 -1.27 -0.83 -7.58
CA LYS A 114 -0.25 -1.86 -7.41
C LYS A 114 -0.58 -3.05 -8.31
N ASP A 115 -0.57 -2.82 -9.62
CA ASP A 115 -0.16 -3.86 -10.56
C ASP A 115 1.17 -4.39 -10.02
N GLU A 116 1.30 -5.71 -9.91
CA GLU A 116 2.54 -6.36 -9.48
C GLU A 116 3.66 -5.92 -10.43
N GLU A 117 4.41 -4.87 -10.06
CA GLU A 117 5.57 -4.45 -10.83
C GLU A 117 6.46 -5.69 -11.03
N PRO A 118 6.85 -6.01 -12.27
CA PRO A 118 7.65 -7.19 -12.54
C PRO A 118 8.93 -7.10 -11.70
N LYS A 119 9.07 -8.04 -10.78
CA LYS A 119 10.18 -8.06 -9.84
C LYS A 119 11.40 -8.70 -10.52
N PHE A 120 12.42 -7.90 -10.78
CA PHE A 120 13.68 -8.40 -11.33
C PHE A 120 14.56 -8.97 -10.22
N LEU A 121 14.94 -10.23 -10.35
CA LEU A 121 15.91 -10.86 -9.47
C LEU A 121 17.30 -10.81 -10.11
N SER A 122 18.32 -10.61 -9.26
CA SER A 122 19.71 -10.65 -9.71
C SER A 122 20.25 -12.08 -9.66
N ARG A 123 21.09 -12.43 -10.65
CA ARG A 123 21.81 -13.71 -10.65
C ARG A 123 22.80 -13.74 -9.49
N ILE A 124 22.76 -14.82 -8.73
CA ILE A 124 23.68 -15.07 -7.61
C ILE A 124 24.87 -15.86 -8.13
N THR A 125 26.08 -15.35 -7.91
CA THR A 125 27.33 -15.97 -8.40
C THR A 125 28.35 -16.22 -7.28
N SER A 126 27.97 -15.93 -6.04
CA SER A 126 28.84 -15.91 -4.87
C SER A 126 28.16 -16.62 -3.70
N GLY A 127 28.83 -17.62 -3.13
CA GLY A 127 28.32 -18.36 -1.99
C GLY A 127 28.14 -17.49 -0.74
N LYS A 128 28.95 -16.43 -0.60
CA LYS A 128 28.77 -15.41 0.45
C LYS A 128 27.49 -14.61 0.24
N ASP A 129 27.18 -14.23 -1.00
CA ASP A 129 25.99 -13.44 -1.29
C ASP A 129 24.72 -14.30 -1.15
N LEU A 130 24.80 -15.56 -1.55
CA LEU A 130 23.75 -16.54 -1.27
C LEU A 130 23.52 -16.70 0.23
N PHE A 131 24.59 -16.81 1.03
CA PHE A 131 24.49 -16.88 2.49
C PHE A 131 23.83 -15.63 3.08
N ASN A 132 24.22 -14.43 2.62
CA ASN A 132 23.63 -13.18 3.08
C ASN A 132 22.12 -13.10 2.82
N ILE A 133 21.66 -13.69 1.71
CA ILE A 133 20.23 -13.74 1.38
C ILE A 133 19.48 -14.61 2.40
N ILE A 134 19.98 -15.81 2.68
CA ILE A 134 19.31 -16.82 3.54
C ILE A 134 19.59 -16.67 5.04
N ASN A 135 20.57 -15.86 5.46
CA ASN A 135 20.95 -15.74 6.87
C ASN A 135 19.87 -15.05 7.72
N GLU A 136 19.38 -15.68 8.79
CA GLU A 136 18.38 -15.10 9.70
C GLU A 136 17.10 -14.65 8.97
N VAL A 137 16.60 -15.48 8.06
CA VAL A 137 15.27 -15.29 7.44
C VAL A 137 14.21 -16.07 8.20
N TYR A 138 12.96 -15.62 8.09
CA TYR A 138 11.80 -16.26 8.72
C TYR A 138 10.99 -17.10 7.73
N GLY A 139 11.38 -17.10 6.46
CA GLY A 139 10.71 -17.88 5.43
C GLY A 139 11.46 -17.87 4.11
N TYR A 140 11.09 -18.82 3.26
CA TYR A 140 11.66 -19.01 1.94
C TYR A 140 10.55 -18.99 0.89
N ARG A 141 10.85 -18.39 -0.26
CA ARG A 141 10.11 -18.56 -1.51
C ARG A 141 11.06 -19.22 -2.48
N THR A 142 10.69 -20.41 -2.93
CA THR A 142 11.50 -21.17 -3.88
C THR A 142 10.67 -21.46 -5.11
N ASP A 143 11.25 -21.24 -6.27
CA ASP A 143 10.64 -21.59 -7.55
C ASP A 143 11.70 -22.17 -8.49
N TYR A 144 11.28 -22.99 -9.43
CA TYR A 144 12.16 -23.67 -10.37
C TYR A 144 11.43 -24.03 -11.67
N ASP A 145 12.18 -24.19 -12.75
CA ASP A 145 11.62 -24.65 -14.02
C ASP A 145 11.04 -26.07 -13.91
N ASP A 146 10.04 -26.37 -14.75
CA ASP A 146 9.42 -27.69 -14.81
C ASP A 146 10.46 -28.82 -14.93
N ILE A 147 10.38 -29.76 -13.99
CA ILE A 147 11.31 -30.88 -13.84
C ILE A 147 11.02 -31.94 -14.90
N LYS A 148 12.08 -32.42 -15.59
CA LYS A 148 11.94 -33.37 -16.72
C LYS A 148 12.38 -34.80 -16.39
N SER A 149 13.06 -35.01 -15.26
CA SER A 149 13.52 -36.34 -14.84
C SER A 149 13.61 -36.46 -13.32
N GLU A 150 13.63 -37.70 -12.83
CA GLU A 150 13.82 -38.00 -11.40
C GLU A 150 15.21 -37.57 -10.91
N GLU A 151 16.24 -37.71 -11.75
CA GLU A 151 17.59 -37.22 -11.45
C GLU A 151 17.61 -35.70 -11.23
N GLU A 152 16.91 -34.96 -12.10
CA GLU A 152 16.76 -33.52 -11.98
C GLU A 152 15.97 -33.13 -10.73
N MET A 153 14.86 -33.84 -10.45
CA MET A 153 14.06 -33.66 -9.24
C MET A 153 14.91 -33.79 -7.97
N ASN A 154 15.67 -34.88 -7.87
CA ASN A 154 16.51 -35.16 -6.71
C ASN A 154 17.61 -34.11 -6.54
N PHE A 155 18.19 -33.66 -7.66
CA PHE A 155 19.23 -32.65 -7.62
C PHE A 155 18.72 -31.27 -7.21
N ILE A 156 17.68 -30.75 -7.88
CA ILE A 156 17.11 -29.43 -7.59
C ILE A 156 16.50 -29.41 -6.18
N GLY A 157 15.76 -30.47 -5.82
CA GLY A 157 15.19 -30.62 -4.47
C GLY A 157 16.27 -30.68 -3.39
N GLY A 158 17.35 -31.43 -3.61
CA GLY A 158 18.48 -31.51 -2.69
C GLY A 158 19.22 -30.18 -2.52
N PHE A 159 19.41 -29.43 -3.61
CA PHE A 159 19.98 -28.10 -3.56
C PHE A 159 19.11 -27.14 -2.72
N ILE A 160 17.80 -27.10 -2.97
CA ILE A 160 16.85 -26.26 -2.22
C ILE A 160 16.85 -26.65 -0.73
N GLN A 161 16.81 -27.94 -0.42
CA GLN A 161 16.85 -28.42 0.96
C GLN A 161 18.12 -27.98 1.67
N ALA A 162 19.28 -28.09 1.03
CA ALA A 162 20.55 -27.64 1.60
C ALA A 162 20.55 -26.13 1.91
N LEU A 163 19.95 -25.30 1.04
CA LEU A 163 19.81 -23.86 1.31
C LEU A 163 18.96 -23.59 2.55
N ILE A 164 17.82 -24.26 2.67
CA ILE A 164 16.92 -24.10 3.82
C ILE A 164 17.63 -24.56 5.09
N ASP A 165 18.30 -25.71 5.06
CA ASP A 165 19.03 -26.24 6.22
C ASP A 165 20.11 -25.26 6.70
N TYR A 166 20.88 -24.67 5.79
CA TYR A 166 21.87 -23.66 6.15
C TYR A 166 21.25 -22.36 6.68
N GLY A 167 20.14 -21.91 6.10
CA GLY A 167 19.44 -20.71 6.54
C GLY A 167 18.81 -20.88 7.92
N ASP A 168 18.22 -22.05 8.21
CA ASP A 168 17.55 -22.33 9.49
C ASP A 168 18.52 -22.36 10.68
N ILE A 169 19.78 -22.78 10.45
CA ILE A 169 20.82 -22.78 11.49
C ILE A 169 21.66 -21.49 11.51
N SER A 170 21.52 -20.61 10.52
CA SER A 170 22.42 -19.46 10.31
C SER A 170 22.48 -18.47 11.49
N GLY A 171 21.39 -18.36 12.25
CA GLY A 171 21.32 -17.54 13.47
C GLY A 171 21.90 -18.19 14.72
N MET A 172 22.28 -19.48 14.66
CA MET A 172 22.74 -20.28 15.80
C MET A 172 24.24 -20.59 15.74
N ILE A 173 24.96 -20.06 14.76
CA ILE A 173 26.34 -20.42 14.47
C ILE A 173 27.31 -19.24 14.60
N GLU A 174 28.57 -19.57 14.86
CA GLU A 174 29.66 -18.62 15.05
C GLU A 174 30.25 -18.12 13.72
N ALA A 175 31.04 -17.05 13.79
CA ALA A 175 31.61 -16.40 12.60
C ALA A 175 32.43 -17.36 11.69
N HIS A 176 33.17 -18.30 12.28
CA HIS A 176 33.91 -19.30 11.52
C HIS A 176 32.97 -20.18 10.67
N ASP A 177 31.87 -20.63 11.25
CA ASP A 177 30.90 -21.47 10.55
C ASP A 177 30.15 -20.71 9.46
N LYS A 178 29.89 -19.42 9.67
CA LYS A 178 29.32 -18.56 8.61
C LYS A 178 30.22 -18.50 7.38
N VAL A 179 31.54 -18.39 7.58
CA VAL A 179 32.53 -18.42 6.48
C VAL A 179 32.54 -19.81 5.81
N ARG A 180 32.52 -20.88 6.60
CA ARG A 180 32.48 -22.27 6.09
C ARG A 180 31.23 -22.51 5.24
N ILE A 181 30.06 -22.08 5.69
CA ILE A 181 28.81 -22.20 4.92
C ILE A 181 28.90 -21.42 3.61
N GLY A 182 29.41 -20.19 3.62
CA GLY A 182 29.63 -19.43 2.39
C GLY A 182 30.50 -20.18 1.37
N TYR A 183 31.52 -20.92 1.83
CA TYR A 183 32.35 -21.78 0.97
C TYR A 183 31.59 -23.01 0.44
N GLU A 184 30.81 -23.70 1.29
CA GLU A 184 30.01 -24.85 0.84
C GLU A 184 28.91 -24.43 -0.15
N LEU A 185 28.28 -23.27 0.07
CA LEU A 185 27.31 -22.68 -0.85
C LEU A 185 27.95 -22.34 -2.20
N GLN A 186 29.22 -21.90 -2.23
CA GLN A 186 29.92 -21.68 -3.50
C GLN A 186 30.04 -22.98 -4.30
N LYS A 187 30.38 -24.10 -3.66
CA LYS A 187 30.44 -25.40 -4.35
C LYS A 187 29.09 -25.81 -4.93
N LEU A 188 28.01 -25.58 -4.18
CA LEU A 188 26.65 -25.87 -4.65
C LEU A 188 26.27 -24.98 -5.84
N ILE A 189 26.63 -23.69 -5.82
CA ILE A 189 26.48 -22.78 -6.97
C ILE A 189 27.24 -23.34 -8.19
N ASP A 190 28.51 -23.69 -8.02
CA ASP A 190 29.32 -24.22 -9.11
C ASP A 190 28.73 -25.52 -9.68
N GLU A 191 28.22 -26.42 -8.82
CA GLU A 191 27.59 -27.67 -9.25
C GLU A 191 26.30 -27.44 -10.05
N ILE A 192 25.40 -26.58 -9.56
CA ILE A 192 24.13 -26.31 -10.26
C ILE A 192 24.36 -25.59 -11.59
N GLU A 193 25.37 -24.73 -11.65
CA GLU A 193 25.78 -24.09 -12.90
C GLU A 193 26.36 -25.09 -13.90
N ASN A 194 27.18 -26.03 -13.44
CA ASN A 194 27.72 -27.09 -14.30
C ASN A 194 26.62 -28.00 -14.87
N LYS A 195 25.49 -28.13 -14.16
CA LYS A 195 24.30 -28.86 -14.64
C LYS A 195 23.36 -28.03 -15.51
N GLY A 196 23.72 -26.79 -15.86
CA GLY A 196 22.98 -25.98 -16.82
C GLY A 196 21.89 -25.09 -16.23
N TYR A 197 22.01 -24.71 -14.95
CA TYR A 197 21.08 -23.79 -14.29
C TYR A 197 21.78 -22.51 -13.82
N TYR A 198 20.99 -21.49 -13.54
CA TYR A 198 21.39 -20.31 -12.79
C TYR A 198 20.47 -20.13 -11.59
N ILE A 199 21.02 -19.53 -10.53
CA ILE A 199 20.27 -19.16 -9.34
C ILE A 199 20.07 -17.65 -9.36
N PHE A 200 18.85 -17.23 -9.08
CA PHE A 200 18.48 -15.84 -8.88
C PHE A 200 17.88 -15.69 -7.50
N GLY A 201 18.04 -14.53 -6.88
CA GLY A 201 17.38 -14.32 -5.61
C GLY A 201 17.64 -12.98 -4.97
N GLU A 202 16.92 -12.76 -3.88
CA GLU A 202 16.96 -11.55 -3.09
C GLU A 202 16.49 -11.83 -1.65
N ARG A 203 16.69 -10.83 -0.79
CA ARG A 203 16.16 -10.78 0.56
C ARG A 203 15.20 -9.60 0.67
N GLY A 204 13.95 -9.87 1.03
CA GLY A 204 12.90 -8.85 1.12
C GLY A 204 12.18 -8.84 2.48
N LEU A 205 11.53 -7.71 2.80
CA LEU A 205 10.60 -7.60 3.93
C LEU A 205 9.16 -7.73 3.42
N GLU A 206 8.48 -8.80 3.82
CA GLU A 206 7.09 -9.09 3.42
C GLU A 206 6.15 -9.05 4.63
N PRO A 207 4.89 -8.61 4.49
CA PRO A 207 3.92 -8.74 5.57
C PRO A 207 3.69 -10.22 5.90
N MET A 208 3.64 -10.55 7.19
CA MET A 208 3.43 -11.93 7.68
C MET A 208 2.18 -12.60 7.09
N PHE A 209 1.12 -11.82 6.86
CA PHE A 209 -0.08 -12.28 6.18
C PHE A 209 -0.34 -11.42 4.94
N SER A 210 -0.38 -12.04 3.76
CA SER A 210 -0.64 -11.36 2.47
C SER A 210 -1.94 -10.54 2.47
N HIS A 211 -2.97 -11.05 3.16
CA HIS A 211 -4.28 -10.39 3.30
C HIS A 211 -4.30 -9.27 4.36
N GLN A 212 -3.22 -9.11 5.14
CA GLN A 212 -3.08 -8.06 6.16
C GLN A 212 -1.75 -7.32 5.99
N PRO A 213 -1.66 -6.36 5.04
CA PRO A 213 -0.43 -5.62 4.73
C PRO A 213 0.07 -4.72 5.88
N LYS A 214 -0.71 -4.59 6.97
CA LYS A 214 -0.32 -3.88 8.20
C LYS A 214 0.27 -4.80 9.28
N SER A 215 0.40 -6.09 9.01
CA SER A 215 1.06 -7.04 9.93
C SER A 215 2.56 -6.79 10.04
N ASP A 216 3.18 -7.37 11.07
CA ASP A 216 4.63 -7.35 11.21
C ASP A 216 5.29 -7.89 9.94
N LYS A 217 6.38 -7.24 9.53
CA LYS A 217 7.12 -7.63 8.33
C LYS A 217 8.17 -8.66 8.69
N TRP A 218 8.19 -9.75 7.95
CA TRP A 218 9.14 -10.83 8.08
C TRP A 218 10.17 -10.73 6.96
N THR A 219 11.42 -10.99 7.32
CA THR A 219 12.47 -11.16 6.32
C THR A 219 12.28 -12.50 5.61
N VAL A 220 12.13 -12.48 4.30
CA VAL A 220 11.94 -13.65 3.45
C VAL A 220 13.06 -13.71 2.40
N ALA A 221 13.64 -14.89 2.20
CA ALA A 221 14.55 -15.15 1.08
C ALA A 221 13.74 -15.67 -0.12
N THR A 222 13.89 -15.03 -1.27
CA THR A 222 13.35 -15.53 -2.53
C THR A 222 14.50 -16.08 -3.37
N ILE A 223 14.41 -17.36 -3.74
CA ILE A 223 15.40 -18.08 -4.54
C ILE A 223 14.68 -18.73 -5.72
N ILE A 224 15.12 -18.43 -6.94
CA ILE A 224 14.56 -19.00 -8.16
C ILE A 224 15.67 -19.69 -8.94
N ILE A 225 15.42 -20.92 -9.39
CA ILE A 225 16.37 -21.71 -10.18
C ILE A 225 15.85 -21.84 -11.60
N LYS A 226 16.58 -21.30 -12.57
CA LYS A 226 16.18 -21.32 -13.99
C LYS A 226 17.25 -21.98 -14.84
N ARG A 227 16.85 -22.69 -15.90
CA ARG A 227 17.79 -23.19 -16.91
C ARG A 227 18.52 -22.03 -17.57
N LYS A 228 19.77 -22.22 -17.97
CA LYS A 228 20.59 -21.15 -18.59
C LYS A 228 19.97 -20.58 -19.86
N GLU A 229 19.17 -21.38 -20.56
CA GLU A 229 18.48 -21.05 -21.80
C GLU A 229 17.05 -20.52 -21.59
N ASN A 230 16.61 -20.34 -20.34
CA ASN A 230 15.26 -19.88 -20.05
C ASN A 230 15.03 -18.45 -20.63
N PRO A 231 13.98 -18.23 -21.44
CA PRO A 231 13.73 -16.94 -22.10
C PRO A 231 13.39 -15.80 -21.13
N GLU A 232 13.01 -16.10 -19.88
CA GLU A 232 12.80 -15.09 -18.83
C GLU A 232 14.11 -14.43 -18.38
N ILE A 233 15.26 -15.04 -18.68
CA ILE A 233 16.58 -14.52 -18.31
C ILE A 233 16.99 -13.43 -19.29
N ILE A 234 16.95 -12.18 -18.81
CA ILE A 234 17.40 -11.02 -19.56
C ILE A 234 18.87 -10.73 -19.19
N LYS A 235 19.75 -10.70 -20.18
CA LYS A 235 21.14 -10.26 -20.01
C LYS A 235 21.19 -8.74 -20.17
N ILE A 236 21.55 -8.06 -19.10
CA ILE A 236 21.73 -6.61 -19.09
C ILE A 236 23.23 -6.32 -19.16
N ASP A 237 23.64 -5.60 -20.19
CA ASP A 237 25.01 -5.08 -20.29
C ASP A 237 25.08 -3.71 -19.61
N LEU A 238 25.68 -3.70 -18.41
CA LEU A 238 25.78 -2.50 -17.59
C LEU A 238 26.80 -1.48 -18.13
N GLU A 239 27.68 -1.85 -19.06
CA GLU A 239 28.67 -0.93 -19.64
C GLU A 239 28.02 0.09 -20.60
N ASN A 240 26.88 -0.26 -21.21
CA ASN A 240 26.16 0.63 -22.13
C ASN A 240 25.19 1.60 -21.44
N LEU A 241 24.84 1.36 -20.17
CA LEU A 241 23.89 2.19 -19.40
C LEU A 241 24.53 3.43 -18.75
N ALA A 242 25.87 3.53 -18.72
CA ALA A 242 26.59 4.66 -18.14
C ALA A 242 26.85 5.82 -19.12
N ASN A 243 26.38 5.71 -20.38
CA ASN A 243 26.64 6.66 -21.46
C ASN A 243 25.39 7.43 -21.95
N GLU A 244 24.28 7.40 -21.22
CA GLU A 244 23.08 8.23 -21.44
C GLU A 244 22.75 9.08 -20.20
#